data_AF-A0A0B7MR58-F1
#
_entry.id   AF-A0A0B7MR58-F1
#
_cell.length_a   1.000
_cell.length_b   1.000
_cell.length_c   1.000
_cell.angle_alpha   90.00
_cell.angle_beta   90.00
_cell.angle_gamma   90.00
#
_symmetry.space_group_name_H-M   'P 1'
#
loop_
_entity.id
_entity.type
_entity.pdbx_description
1 polymer ?
#
loop_
_entity_poly.entity_id
_entity_poly.type
_entity_poly.pdbx_seq_one_letter_code
_entity_poly.pdbx_strand_id
1 'polypeptide(L)'
;MPSGLTCKLKKKILNSVQKVEFVQSFVGGAIPYHLDTGLQFPAQTLAESGKCSDKSFLAAAILANMGYKVALLSFHTKNHMTVGVALDGTTPSYSPAVGFDYNGTKYYFLEVTAAGWKVGQSSSGLEAVEPEAIIPVSCKPAL
;
A
#
# COMPACT_ATOMS: atom_id res chain seq x y z
N MET A 1 -21.80 -34.37 21.65
CA MET A 1 -21.34 -33.01 22.02
C MET A 1 -20.18 -32.66 21.10
N PRO A 2 -20.26 -31.63 20.24
CA PRO A 2 -19.15 -31.30 19.36
C PRO A 2 -18.03 -30.64 20.16
N SER A 3 -16.83 -31.17 20.00
CA SER A 3 -15.58 -30.69 20.59
C SER A 3 -15.26 -29.29 20.08
N GLY A 4 -15.17 -28.34 21.02
CA GLY A 4 -14.79 -26.96 20.72
C GLY A 4 -13.38 -26.90 20.12
N LEU A 5 -13.30 -26.44 18.88
CA LEU A 5 -12.03 -26.14 18.21
C LEU A 5 -11.41 -24.92 18.89
N THR A 6 -10.48 -25.11 19.83
CA THR A 6 -9.74 -23.98 20.41
C THR A 6 -8.68 -23.51 19.40
N CYS A 7 -8.96 -22.42 18.70
CA CYS A 7 -7.96 -21.74 17.87
C CYS A 7 -6.94 -21.05 18.79
N LYS A 8 -5.80 -21.71 19.02
CA LYS A 8 -4.67 -21.12 19.74
C LYS A 8 -3.92 -20.18 18.79
N LEU A 9 -4.19 -18.88 18.89
CA LEU A 9 -3.44 -17.84 18.17
C LEU A 9 -2.00 -17.77 18.71
N LYS A 10 -1.03 -18.22 17.92
CA LYS A 10 0.40 -17.97 18.19
C LYS A 10 0.69 -16.50 17.86
N LYS A 11 1.15 -15.73 18.85
CA LYS A 11 1.56 -14.32 18.67
C LYS A 11 2.85 -14.26 17.83
N LYS A 12 2.71 -14.17 16.51
CA LYS A 12 3.83 -13.91 15.59
C LYS A 12 4.00 -12.39 15.46
N ILE A 13 5.19 -11.88 15.79
CA ILE A 13 5.54 -10.48 15.53
C ILE A 13 5.86 -10.37 14.04
N LEU A 14 5.08 -9.57 13.30
CA LEU A 14 5.32 -9.30 11.88
C LEU A 14 6.54 -8.39 11.73
N ASN A 15 7.40 -8.70 10.75
CA ASN A 15 8.50 -7.81 10.38
C ASN A 15 7.98 -6.60 9.57
N SER A 16 8.87 -5.67 9.24
CA SER A 16 8.49 -4.42 8.54
C SER A 16 7.77 -4.67 7.22
N VAL A 17 8.32 -5.54 6.36
CA VAL A 17 7.72 -5.92 5.08
C VAL A 17 6.35 -6.57 5.28
N GLN A 18 6.23 -7.51 6.21
CA GLN A 18 5.00 -8.23 6.50
C GLN A 18 3.89 -7.31 7.02
N LYS A 19 4.23 -6.26 7.77
CA LYS A 19 3.26 -5.24 8.21
C LYS A 19 2.74 -4.42 7.02
N VAL A 20 3.61 -4.06 6.08
CA VAL A 20 3.21 -3.36 4.85
C VAL A 20 2.33 -4.26 3.97
N GLU A 21 2.74 -5.52 3.76
CA GLU A 21 1.95 -6.51 3.00
C GLU A 21 0.62 -6.85 3.68
N PHE A 22 0.53 -6.74 5.02
CA PHE A 22 -0.73 -6.85 5.73
C PHE A 22 -1.67 -5.68 5.39
N VAL A 23 -1.17 -4.44 5.37
CA VAL A 23 -1.97 -3.28 4.94
C VAL A 23 -2.38 -3.41 3.48
N GLN A 24 -1.47 -3.88 2.63
CA GLN A 24 -1.76 -4.22 1.23
C GLN A 24 -2.91 -5.22 1.12
N SER A 25 -2.85 -6.32 1.87
CA SER A 25 -3.87 -7.37 1.84
C SER A 25 -5.22 -6.85 2.31
N PHE A 26 -5.23 -5.94 3.28
CA PHE A 26 -6.43 -5.26 3.74
C PHE A 26 -7.01 -4.30 2.69
N VAL A 27 -6.25 -3.31 2.25
CA VAL A 27 -6.76 -2.26 1.34
C VAL A 27 -6.96 -2.79 -0.08
N GLY A 28 -6.01 -3.56 -0.59
CA GLY A 28 -6.06 -4.14 -1.93
C GLY A 28 -6.96 -5.36 -2.02
N GLY A 29 -7.03 -6.18 -0.97
CA GLY A 29 -7.79 -7.42 -0.99
C GLY A 29 -9.20 -7.36 -0.38
N ALA A 30 -9.42 -6.59 0.68
CA ALA A 30 -10.72 -6.59 1.38
C ALA A 30 -11.67 -5.50 0.88
N ILE A 31 -11.15 -4.39 0.35
CA ILE A 31 -11.97 -3.30 -0.20
C ILE A 31 -12.23 -3.56 -1.70
N PRO A 32 -13.48 -3.53 -2.18
CA PRO A 32 -13.78 -3.69 -3.60
C PRO A 32 -13.14 -2.62 -4.49
N TYR A 33 -12.75 -3.00 -5.70
CA TYR A 33 -12.22 -2.09 -6.71
C TYR A 33 -13.31 -1.68 -7.70
N HIS A 34 -13.53 -0.38 -7.88
CA HIS A 34 -14.51 0.15 -8.83
C HIS A 34 -13.93 1.39 -9.53
N LEU A 35 -13.94 1.39 -10.87
CA LEU A 35 -13.35 2.46 -11.70
C LEU A 35 -14.25 3.69 -11.82
N ASP A 36 -15.57 3.48 -11.91
CA ASP A 36 -16.54 4.53 -12.22
C ASP A 36 -17.04 5.28 -10.97
N THR A 37 -16.25 5.29 -9.90
CA THR A 37 -16.55 6.07 -8.71
C THR A 37 -16.05 7.51 -8.86
N GLY A 38 -16.85 8.45 -8.36
CA GLY A 38 -16.38 9.83 -8.13
C GLY A 38 -15.22 9.87 -7.14
N LEU A 39 -14.75 11.07 -6.81
CA LEU A 39 -13.76 11.22 -5.73
C LEU A 39 -14.37 10.72 -4.41
N GLN A 40 -13.70 9.79 -3.73
CA GLN A 40 -14.14 9.24 -2.44
C GLN A 40 -13.17 9.62 -1.32
N PHE A 41 -13.73 9.96 -0.16
CA PHE A 41 -12.93 10.20 1.05
C PHE A 41 -12.47 8.87 1.68
N PRO A 42 -11.37 8.85 2.46
CA PRO A 42 -10.86 7.61 3.05
C PRO A 42 -11.90 6.80 3.85
N ALA A 43 -12.80 7.46 4.58
CA ALA A 43 -13.86 6.79 5.32
C ALA A 43 -14.90 6.13 4.40
N GLN A 44 -15.23 6.77 3.28
CA GLN A 44 -16.13 6.19 2.28
C GLN A 44 -15.44 5.03 1.55
N THR A 45 -14.17 5.17 1.19
CA THR A 45 -13.40 4.10 0.57
C THR A 45 -13.33 2.85 1.44
N LEU A 46 -13.17 3.05 2.74
CA LEU A 46 -13.19 1.96 3.72
C LEU A 46 -14.57 1.28 3.81
N ALA A 47 -15.66 2.04 3.74
CA ALA A 47 -17.01 1.54 3.91
C ALA A 47 -17.60 0.88 2.65
N GLU A 48 -17.18 1.34 1.46
CA GLU A 48 -17.81 0.99 0.19
C GLU A 48 -16.82 0.32 -0.77
N SER A 49 -16.09 1.12 -1.53
CA SER A 49 -15.17 0.70 -2.59
C SER A 49 -14.23 1.85 -2.94
N GLY A 50 -13.32 1.67 -3.91
CA GLY A 50 -12.62 2.80 -4.50
C GLY A 50 -11.79 2.42 -5.72
N LYS A 51 -11.36 3.43 -6.47
CA LYS A 51 -10.39 3.25 -7.57
C LYS A 51 -8.95 3.29 -7.04
N CYS A 52 -7.98 3.25 -7.95
CA CYS A 52 -6.56 3.18 -7.62
C CYS A 52 -6.13 4.35 -6.72
N SER A 53 -6.56 5.58 -7.01
CA SER A 53 -6.27 6.76 -6.20
C SER A 53 -6.85 6.68 -4.79
N ASP A 54 -8.12 6.32 -4.65
CA ASP A 54 -8.83 6.35 -3.36
C ASP A 54 -8.24 5.30 -2.41
N LYS A 55 -7.97 4.09 -2.93
CA LYS A 55 -7.27 3.04 -2.21
C LYS A 55 -5.83 3.43 -1.86
N SER A 56 -5.13 4.13 -2.76
CA SER A 56 -3.77 4.62 -2.50
C SER A 56 -3.73 5.65 -1.38
N PHE A 57 -4.67 6.60 -1.35
CA PHE A 57 -4.80 7.56 -0.26
C PHE A 57 -5.06 6.86 1.07
N LEU A 58 -5.98 5.89 1.11
CA LEU A 58 -6.29 5.14 2.31
C LEU A 58 -5.09 4.33 2.82
N ALA A 59 -4.44 3.54 1.95
CA ALA A 59 -3.26 2.76 2.30
C ALA A 59 -2.11 3.65 2.79
N ALA A 60 -1.89 4.79 2.12
CA ALA A 60 -0.84 5.71 2.50
C ALA A 60 -1.11 6.35 3.87
N ALA A 61 -2.36 6.73 4.16
CA ALA A 61 -2.76 7.26 5.46
C ALA A 61 -2.54 6.22 6.58
N ILE A 62 -2.92 4.96 6.36
CA ILE A 62 -2.72 3.88 7.33
C ILE A 62 -1.22 3.68 7.60
N LEU A 63 -0.42 3.54 6.56
CA LEU A 63 1.02 3.28 6.68
C LEU A 63 1.78 4.46 7.31
N ALA A 64 1.41 5.70 6.96
CA ALA A 64 1.99 6.89 7.58
C ALA A 64 1.67 6.94 9.09
N ASN A 65 0.43 6.62 9.50
CA ASN A 65 0.07 6.51 10.92
C ASN A 65 0.75 5.34 11.64
N MET A 66 1.17 4.31 10.91
CA MET A 66 2.00 3.21 11.44
C MET A 66 3.49 3.60 11.57
N GLY A 67 3.87 4.83 11.20
CA GLY A 67 5.23 5.36 11.32
C GLY A 67 6.13 5.12 10.11
N TYR A 68 5.58 4.63 8.99
CA TYR A 68 6.34 4.46 7.76
C TYR A 68 6.50 5.80 7.04
N LYS A 69 7.65 6.01 6.39
CA LYS A 69 7.76 7.04 5.34
C LYS A 69 7.04 6.53 4.10
N VAL A 70 6.06 7.29 3.64
CA VAL A 70 5.19 6.92 2.52
C VAL A 70 5.16 8.05 1.50
N ALA A 71 5.03 7.70 0.22
CA ALA A 71 4.74 8.63 -0.86
C ALA A 71 3.62 8.08 -1.73
N LEU A 72 2.85 8.96 -2.36
CA LEU A 72 2.00 8.58 -3.49
C LEU A 72 2.85 8.61 -4.75
N LEU A 73 2.74 7.55 -5.55
CA LEU A 73 3.40 7.43 -6.84
C LEU A 73 2.34 7.65 -7.91
N SER A 74 2.43 8.78 -8.61
CA SER A 74 1.47 9.16 -9.64
C SER A 74 2.00 8.78 -11.02
N PHE A 75 1.22 8.01 -11.76
CA PHE A 75 1.47 7.60 -13.14
C PHE A 75 0.39 8.23 -14.04
N HIS A 76 0.41 9.55 -14.18
CA HIS A 76 -0.65 10.33 -14.81
C HIS A 76 -0.90 9.91 -16.26
N THR A 77 0.16 9.64 -17.04
CA THR A 77 0.03 9.20 -18.44
C THR A 77 -0.58 7.80 -18.58
N LYS A 78 -0.56 7.01 -17.50
CA LYS A 78 -1.13 5.66 -17.41
C LYS A 78 -2.47 5.62 -16.67
N ASN A 79 -2.98 6.78 -16.23
CA ASN A 79 -4.16 6.89 -15.38
C ASN A 79 -4.10 5.98 -14.15
N HIS A 80 -2.92 5.90 -13.52
CA HIS A 80 -2.69 5.05 -12.35
C HIS A 80 -2.07 5.82 -11.20
N MET A 81 -2.39 5.40 -9.98
CA MET A 81 -1.77 5.90 -8.76
C MET A 81 -1.62 4.74 -7.80
N THR A 82 -0.49 4.71 -7.11
CA THR A 82 -0.16 3.67 -6.15
C THR A 82 0.63 4.24 -4.98
N VAL A 83 1.04 3.38 -4.05
CA VAL A 83 1.79 3.78 -2.86
C VAL A 83 3.27 3.41 -3.01
N GLY A 84 4.14 4.29 -2.55
CA GLY A 84 5.57 4.05 -2.35
C GLY A 84 5.89 4.01 -0.86
N VAL A 85 6.58 2.97 -0.39
CA VAL A 85 6.88 2.79 1.06
C VAL A 85 8.38 2.61 1.27
N ALA A 86 8.95 3.39 2.19
CA ALA A 86 10.32 3.19 2.61
C ALA A 86 10.40 2.06 3.65
N LEU A 87 11.38 1.17 3.48
CA LEU A 87 11.63 0.05 4.38
C LEU A 87 12.99 0.28 5.06
N ASP A 88 12.98 0.81 6.28
CA ASP A 88 14.22 1.08 7.01
C ASP A 88 14.99 -0.23 7.27
N GLY A 89 16.14 -0.39 6.59
CA GLY A 89 17.06 -1.51 6.78
C GLY A 89 16.53 -2.89 6.37
N THR A 90 15.40 -2.97 5.66
CA THR A 90 14.84 -4.24 5.17
C THR A 90 14.56 -4.18 3.68
N THR A 91 14.83 -5.28 2.98
CA THR A 91 14.54 -5.40 1.55
C THR A 91 13.21 -6.10 1.33
N PRO A 92 12.45 -5.73 0.29
CA PRO A 92 11.26 -6.49 -0.09
C PRO A 92 11.56 -7.96 -0.37
N SER A 93 10.54 -8.81 -0.18
CA SER A 93 10.65 -10.24 -0.48
C SER A 93 10.57 -10.56 -1.97
N TYR A 94 9.99 -9.64 -2.76
CA TYR A 94 9.93 -9.71 -4.22
C TYR A 94 11.25 -9.25 -4.85
N SER A 95 11.69 -9.93 -5.90
CA SER A 95 12.95 -9.62 -6.60
C SER A 95 12.80 -9.83 -8.12
N PRO A 96 13.24 -8.88 -8.96
CA PRO A 96 13.75 -7.56 -8.57
C PRO A 96 12.63 -6.67 -8.01
N ALA A 97 12.93 -5.92 -6.94
CA ALA A 97 11.97 -5.00 -6.34
C ALA A 97 12.00 -3.64 -7.04
N VAL A 98 10.84 -3.19 -7.52
CA VAL A 98 10.61 -1.85 -8.08
C VAL A 98 10.54 -0.84 -6.95
N GLY A 99 11.29 0.25 -7.07
CA GLY A 99 11.25 1.36 -6.12
C GLY A 99 12.02 2.56 -6.64
N PHE A 100 11.59 3.74 -6.20
CA PHE A 100 12.03 5.02 -6.73
C PHE A 100 12.68 5.86 -5.63
N ASP A 101 13.79 6.51 -5.97
CA ASP A 101 14.53 7.36 -5.04
C ASP A 101 13.99 8.80 -5.09
N TYR A 102 13.65 9.36 -3.93
CA TYR A 102 13.21 10.75 -3.80
C TYR A 102 13.80 11.38 -2.53
N ASN A 103 14.54 12.48 -2.69
CA ASN A 103 15.21 13.19 -1.60
C ASN A 103 16.01 12.27 -0.63
N GLY A 104 16.75 11.32 -1.21
CA GLY A 104 17.59 10.38 -0.44
C GLY A 104 16.80 9.29 0.30
N THR A 105 15.50 9.15 0.05
CA THR A 105 14.67 8.04 0.56
C THR A 105 14.21 7.18 -0.61
N LYS A 106 14.43 5.86 -0.51
CA LYS A 106 13.92 4.89 -1.49
C LYS A 106 12.51 4.45 -1.12
N TYR A 107 11.56 4.65 -2.03
CA TYR A 107 10.17 4.25 -1.88
C TYR A 107 9.87 3.04 -2.76
N TYR A 108 9.64 1.87 -2.16
CA TYR A 108 9.29 0.66 -2.89
C TYR A 108 7.83 0.67 -3.34
N PHE A 109 7.58 0.24 -4.57
CA PHE A 109 6.25 0.15 -5.17
C PHE A 109 5.34 -0.76 -4.33
N LEU A 110 4.12 -0.34 -4.06
CA LEU A 110 3.12 -1.12 -3.34
C LEU A 110 1.78 -1.03 -4.05
N GLU A 111 1.46 -2.03 -4.87
CA GLU A 111 0.19 -2.12 -5.57
C GLU A 111 -0.97 -2.43 -4.61
N VAL A 112 -2.05 -1.64 -4.70
CA VAL A 112 -3.21 -1.68 -3.79
C VAL A 112 -4.55 -1.80 -4.51
N THR A 113 -4.55 -2.09 -5.81
CA THR A 113 -5.80 -2.30 -6.57
C THR A 113 -6.42 -3.68 -6.35
N ALA A 114 -5.63 -4.71 -6.06
CA ALA A 114 -6.09 -6.08 -5.82
C ALA A 114 -5.32 -6.78 -4.68
N ALA A 115 -5.73 -8.01 -4.31
CA ALA A 115 -5.03 -8.81 -3.31
C ALA A 115 -3.72 -9.41 -3.86
N GLY A 116 -2.80 -9.76 -2.95
CA GLY A 116 -1.68 -10.66 -3.24
C GLY A 116 -0.42 -10.00 -3.82
N TRP A 117 -0.40 -8.67 -3.93
CA TRP A 117 0.79 -7.95 -4.34
C TRP A 117 1.80 -7.86 -3.19
N LYS A 118 3.05 -8.11 -3.52
CA LYS A 118 4.17 -7.95 -2.59
C LYS A 118 4.76 -6.55 -2.69
N VAL A 119 5.45 -6.10 -1.63
CA VAL A 119 6.22 -4.86 -1.71
C VAL A 119 7.29 -5.02 -2.81
N GLY A 120 7.46 -3.99 -3.64
CA GLY A 120 8.37 -3.99 -4.77
C GLY A 120 7.83 -4.69 -6.02
N GLN A 121 6.64 -5.30 -5.98
CA GLN A 121 6.00 -5.87 -7.16
C GLN A 121 5.14 -4.79 -7.83
N SER A 122 5.46 -4.42 -9.08
CA SER A 122 4.65 -3.49 -9.86
C SER A 122 3.55 -4.20 -10.63
N SER A 123 2.46 -3.49 -10.93
CA SER A 123 1.49 -3.94 -11.93
C SER A 123 2.09 -3.92 -13.34
N SER A 124 1.55 -4.78 -14.22
CA SER A 124 1.96 -4.89 -15.61
C SER A 124 2.03 -3.54 -16.32
N GLY A 125 3.19 -3.23 -16.91
CA GLY A 125 3.41 -2.01 -17.69
C GLY A 125 3.99 -0.83 -16.91
N LEU A 126 4.33 -1.01 -15.63
CA LEU A 126 4.95 -0.01 -14.75
C LEU A 126 6.32 -0.43 -14.18
N GLU A 127 6.83 -1.60 -14.55
CA GLU A 127 8.07 -2.19 -14.02
C GLU A 127 9.31 -1.30 -14.24
N ALA A 128 9.33 -0.57 -15.35
CA ALA A 128 10.43 0.27 -15.79
C ALA A 128 9.98 1.72 -16.10
N VAL A 129 8.82 2.11 -15.59
CA VAL A 129 8.28 3.46 -15.77
C VAL A 129 8.50 4.22 -14.48
N GLU A 130 9.17 5.37 -14.58
CA GLU A 130 9.28 6.31 -13.47
C GLU A 130 7.94 7.04 -13.27
N PRO A 131 7.47 7.23 -12.02
CA PRO A 131 6.29 8.04 -11.75
C PRO A 131 6.54 9.50 -12.15
N GLU A 132 5.57 10.17 -12.78
CA GLU A 132 5.72 11.59 -13.11
C GLU A 132 5.67 12.48 -11.86
N ALA A 133 5.10 11.99 -10.77
CA ALA A 133 5.18 12.65 -9.47
C ALA A 133 5.34 11.64 -8.32
N ILE A 134 6.28 11.94 -7.42
CA ILE A 134 6.44 11.30 -6.12
C ILE A 134 6.03 12.33 -5.07
N ILE A 135 4.95 12.07 -4.35
CA ILE A 135 4.34 13.01 -3.41
C ILE A 135 4.46 12.43 -2.00
N PRO A 136 5.46 12.85 -1.19
CA PRO A 136 5.60 12.37 0.17
C PRO A 136 4.37 12.70 1.03
N VAL A 137 3.89 11.72 1.77
CA VAL A 137 2.79 11.90 2.71
C VAL A 137 3.36 12.42 4.02
N SER A 138 3.06 13.68 4.34
CA SER A 138 3.42 14.29 5.62
C SER A 138 2.23 14.19 6.57
N CYS A 139 2.28 13.25 7.50
CA CYS A 139 1.44 13.31 8.69
C CYS A 139 2.23 14.03 9.77
N LYS A 140 1.84 15.27 10.11
CA LYS A 140 2.13 15.78 11.46
C LYS A 140 1.26 14.96 12.41
N PRO A 141 1.84 14.26 13.41
CA PRO A 141 1.02 13.76 14.50
C PRO A 141 0.26 14.95 15.09
N ALA A 142 -1.06 14.89 15.10
CA ALA A 142 -1.83 15.76 15.98
C ALA A 142 -1.58 15.25 17.39
N LEU A 143 -0.57 15.83 18.05
CA LEU A 143 -0.36 15.75 19.50
C LEU A 143 -0.99 16.99 20.13
#